data_AF-A0A139SVR9-F1
#
_entry.id   AF-A0A139SVR9-F1
#
_cell.length_a   1.000
_cell.length_b   1.000
_cell.length_c   1.000
_cell.angle_alpha   90.00
_cell.angle_beta   90.00
_cell.angle_gamma   90.00
#
_symmetry.space_group_name_H-M   'P 1'
#
loop_
_entity.id
_entity.type
_entity.pdbx_description
1 polymer ?
#
loop_
_entity_poly.entity_id
_entity_poly.type
_entity_poly.pdbx_seq_one_letter_code
_entity_poly.pdbx_strand_id
1 'polypeptide(L)'
;MHVTLTTIGKGQVLHRVHLQRYRADQFNPGQRGNARFSPIGNDAGQPVPTLYASTTVDCALMETVFHDVSHAAGFKPFVREKLAALVHSTVRMERALQVADLSSVAY
;
A
#
# COMPACT_ATOMS: atom_id res chain seq x y z
N MET A 1 -16.62 -15.82 11.04
CA MET A 1 -16.05 -15.21 9.82
C MET A 1 -14.90 -16.10 9.37
N HIS A 2 -14.96 -16.71 8.19
CA HIS A 2 -13.85 -17.48 7.64
C HIS A 2 -12.97 -16.54 6.82
N VAL A 3 -11.71 -16.40 7.23
CA VAL A 3 -10.69 -15.66 6.46
C VAL A 3 -9.80 -16.69 5.80
N THR A 4 -9.67 -16.62 4.48
CA THR A 4 -8.69 -17.41 3.74
C THR A 4 -7.31 -16.80 3.98
N LEU A 5 -6.31 -17.65 4.23
CA LEU A 5 -4.92 -17.21 4.33
C LEU A 5 -4.18 -17.50 3.04
N THR A 6 -3.32 -16.58 2.64
CA THR A 6 -2.35 -16.76 1.56
C THR A 6 -0.95 -16.39 2.05
N THR A 7 0.08 -16.83 1.32
CA THR A 7 1.48 -16.66 1.71
C THR A 7 2.21 -15.75 0.75
N ILE A 8 2.87 -14.71 1.29
CA ILE A 8 3.91 -13.97 0.58
C ILE A 8 5.23 -14.70 0.84
N GLY A 9 5.88 -15.17 -0.23
CA GLY A 9 7.05 -16.03 -0.13
C GLY A 9 8.29 -15.30 0.39
N LYS A 10 9.18 -16.03 1.08
CA LYS A 10 10.54 -15.55 1.36
C LYS A 10 11.24 -15.22 0.04
N GLY A 11 11.96 -14.09 0.02
CA GLY A 11 12.67 -13.60 -1.16
C GLY A 11 11.78 -12.83 -2.15
N GLN A 12 10.45 -12.88 -2.00
CA GLN A 12 9.55 -12.09 -2.83
C GLN A 12 9.80 -10.59 -2.60
N VAL A 13 9.82 -9.84 -3.70
CA VAL A 13 10.00 -8.39 -3.69
C VAL A 13 8.65 -7.72 -3.85
N LEU A 14 8.38 -6.75 -2.98
CA LEU A 14 7.21 -5.89 -3.04
C LEU A 14 7.65 -4.46 -3.41
N HIS A 15 6.81 -3.78 -4.18
CA HIS A 15 7.03 -2.42 -4.64
C HIS A 15 6.17 -1.46 -3.83
N ARG A 16 6.81 -0.40 -3.33
CA ARG A 16 6.16 0.64 -2.53
C ARG A 16 6.45 2.01 -3.12
N VAL A 17 5.43 2.84 -3.25
CA VAL A 17 5.58 4.28 -3.50
C VAL A 17 5.17 5.01 -2.23
N HIS A 18 6.02 5.91 -1.73
CA HIS A 18 5.79 6.59 -0.46
C HIS A 18 6.46 7.96 -0.40
N LEU A 19 6.09 8.77 0.59
CA LEU A 19 6.79 10.03 0.85
C LEU A 19 8.24 9.77 1.26
N GLN A 20 9.18 10.55 0.72
CA GLN A 20 10.62 10.44 0.96
C GLN A 20 11.02 10.57 2.44
N ARG A 21 10.17 11.14 3.29
CA ARG A 21 10.41 11.27 4.74
C ARG A 21 10.32 9.95 5.50
N TYR A 22 9.78 8.90 4.89
CA TYR A 22 9.67 7.57 5.49
C TYR A 22 10.72 6.64 4.87
N ARG A 23 11.23 5.69 5.66
CA ARG A 23 12.09 4.62 5.12
C ARG A 23 11.28 3.61 4.32
N ALA A 24 11.95 2.88 3.43
CA ALA A 24 11.35 1.84 2.58
C ALA A 24 10.53 0.80 3.37
N ASP A 25 11.06 0.36 4.51
CA ASP A 25 10.51 -0.66 5.41
C ASP A 25 9.74 -0.07 6.61
N GLN A 26 9.65 1.26 6.71
CA GLN A 26 8.98 1.92 7.82
C GLN A 26 7.47 1.88 7.65
N PHE A 27 6.78 1.31 8.63
CA PHE A 27 5.32 1.37 8.72
C PHE A 27 4.85 2.80 9.00
N ASN A 28 3.77 3.21 8.35
CA ASN A 28 3.09 4.46 8.63
C ASN A 28 2.40 4.33 10.01
N PRO A 29 2.52 5.32 10.91
CA PRO A 29 2.05 5.20 12.29
C PRO A 29 0.52 5.15 12.46
N GLY A 30 -0.27 5.16 11.37
CA GLY A 30 -1.73 5.00 11.40
C GLY A 30 -2.53 6.16 11.99
N GLN A 31 -1.87 7.20 12.53
CA GLN A 31 -2.51 8.34 13.21
C GLN A 31 -3.03 9.43 12.25
N ARG A 32 -2.59 9.40 10.98
CA ARG A 32 -2.86 10.45 9.98
C ARG A 32 -3.23 9.79 8.65
N GLY A 33 -4.37 10.19 8.08
CA GLY A 33 -4.87 9.72 6.79
C GLY A 33 -6.16 8.91 6.89
N ASN A 34 -6.88 8.82 5.76
CA ASN A 34 -8.08 8.01 5.59
C ASN A 34 -7.88 7.15 4.33
N ALA A 35 -7.21 6.01 4.50
CA ALA A 35 -6.95 5.07 3.41
C ALA A 35 -7.78 3.80 3.62
N ARG A 36 -7.91 2.97 2.58
CA ARG A 36 -8.82 1.81 2.57
C ARG A 36 -8.66 0.88 3.79
N PHE A 37 -7.44 0.69 4.26
CA PHE A 37 -7.12 -0.16 5.43
C PHE A 37 -6.47 0.64 6.57
N SER A 38 -6.73 1.94 6.70
CA SER A 38 -6.29 2.73 7.86
C SER A 38 -7.13 4.00 8.06
N PRO A 39 -7.51 4.34 9.30
CA PRO A 39 -7.00 3.77 10.54
C PRO A 39 -7.64 2.40 10.87
N ILE A 40 -6.83 1.48 11.39
CA ILE A 40 -7.27 0.27 12.08
C ILE A 40 -6.82 0.42 13.53
N GLY A 41 -7.74 0.28 14.48
CA GLY A 41 -7.43 0.28 15.91
C GLY A 41 -7.18 -1.13 16.41
N ASN A 42 -6.26 -1.30 17.36
CA ASN A 42 -6.21 -2.51 18.19
C ASN A 42 -7.33 -2.49 19.24
N ASP A 43 -7.42 -3.54 20.06
CA ASP A 43 -8.46 -3.66 21.10
C ASP A 43 -8.42 -2.52 22.15
N ALA A 44 -7.28 -1.85 22.29
CA ALA A 44 -7.11 -0.67 23.15
C ALA A 44 -7.39 0.66 22.43
N GLY A 45 -7.88 0.63 21.19
CA GLY A 45 -8.15 1.81 20.36
C GLY A 45 -6.90 2.49 19.79
N GLN A 46 -5.72 1.89 19.93
CA GLN A 46 -4.46 2.45 19.42
C GLN A 46 -4.30 2.13 17.92
N PRO A 47 -3.81 3.08 17.09
CA PRO A 47 -3.62 2.83 15.67
C PRO A 47 -2.60 1.72 15.40
N VAL A 48 -2.98 0.76 14.57
CA VAL A 48 -2.10 -0.28 14.02
C VAL A 48 -1.27 0.36 12.89
N PRO A 49 0.07 0.31 12.95
CA PRO A 49 0.91 0.81 11.87
C PRO A 49 0.71 0.03 10.56
N THR A 50 0.66 0.73 9.42
CA THR A 50 0.35 0.13 8.12
C THR A 50 1.43 0.42 7.07
N LEU A 51 1.66 -0.55 6.18
CA LEU A 51 2.55 -0.42 5.03
C LEU A 51 1.81 -0.93 3.79
N TYR A 52 1.75 -0.09 2.76
CA TYR A 52 1.13 -0.44 1.49
C TYR A 52 2.23 -0.76 0.48
N ALA A 53 2.17 -1.95 -0.11
CA ALA A 53 3.06 -2.38 -1.18
C ALA A 53 2.31 -3.32 -2.11
N SER A 54 2.82 -3.50 -3.32
CA SER A 54 2.22 -4.35 -4.33
C SER A 54 3.27 -5.27 -4.97
N THR A 55 2.82 -6.26 -5.73
CA THR A 55 3.71 -7.21 -6.40
C THR A 55 4.36 -6.65 -7.67
N THR A 56 3.90 -5.51 -8.18
CA THR A 56 4.45 -4.85 -9.38
C THR A 56 4.58 -3.35 -9.18
N VAL A 57 5.53 -2.71 -9.86
CA VAL A 57 5.68 -1.25 -9.80
C VAL A 57 4.46 -0.51 -10.33
N ASP A 58 3.83 -1.01 -11.40
CA ASP A 58 2.65 -0.40 -12.00
C ASP A 58 1.47 -0.35 -11.03
N CYS A 59 1.26 -1.42 -10.25
CA CYS A 59 0.23 -1.45 -9.22
C CYS A 59 0.52 -0.43 -8.11
N ALA A 60 1.77 -0.31 -7.67
CA ALA A 60 2.16 0.68 -6.65
C ALA A 60 1.95 2.13 -7.13
N LEU A 61 2.24 2.40 -8.41
CA LEU A 61 2.03 3.70 -9.04
C LEU A 61 0.54 4.01 -9.20
N MET A 62 -0.26 3.03 -9.65
CA MET A 62 -1.72 3.20 -9.77
C MET A 62 -2.38 3.52 -8.44
N GLU A 63 -1.95 2.88 -7.36
CA GLU A 63 -2.51 3.10 -6.01
C GLU A 63 -2.06 4.41 -5.35
N THR A 64 -0.90 4.97 -5.74
CA THR A 64 -0.35 6.15 -5.06
C THR A 64 -0.38 7.41 -5.91
N VAL A 65 0.09 7.31 -7.15
CA VAL A 65 0.19 8.44 -8.07
C VAL A 65 -1.14 8.67 -8.77
N PHE A 66 -1.76 7.60 -9.28
CA PHE A 66 -2.94 7.71 -10.13
C PHE A 66 -4.27 7.44 -9.42
N HIS A 67 -4.25 7.21 -8.10
CA HIS A 67 -5.45 6.93 -7.30
C HIS A 67 -6.55 8.01 -7.46
N ASP A 68 -6.16 9.28 -7.50
CA ASP A 68 -7.07 10.42 -7.65
C ASP A 68 -7.37 10.78 -9.12
N VAL A 69 -6.75 10.08 -10.08
CA VAL A 69 -6.90 10.39 -11.49
C VAL A 69 -8.13 9.66 -12.03
N SER A 70 -9.11 10.44 -12.51
CA SER A 70 -10.35 9.90 -13.07
C SER A 70 -10.10 8.83 -14.15
N HIS A 71 -10.92 7.78 -14.14
CA HIS A 71 -10.89 6.72 -15.15
C HIS A 71 -11.51 7.14 -16.49
N ALA A 72 -12.18 8.29 -16.59
CA ALA A 72 -12.81 8.78 -17.82
C ALA A 72 -11.80 8.98 -18.97
N ALA A 73 -12.27 8.87 -20.23
CA ALA A 73 -11.45 9.15 -21.41
C ALA A 73 -11.13 10.65 -21.55
N GLY A 74 -9.96 10.98 -22.11
CA GLY A 74 -9.50 12.36 -22.31
C GLY A 74 -8.11 12.64 -21.71
N PHE A 75 -7.62 13.87 -21.90
CA PHE A 75 -6.35 14.33 -21.33
C PHE A 75 -6.45 14.44 -19.80
N LYS A 76 -5.46 13.89 -19.09
CA LYS A 76 -5.44 13.81 -17.62
C LYS A 76 -4.22 14.56 -17.09
N PRO A 77 -4.32 15.87 -16.81
CA PRO A 77 -3.20 16.62 -16.26
C PRO A 77 -2.88 16.12 -14.84
N PHE A 78 -1.61 15.87 -14.57
CA PHE A 78 -1.12 15.53 -13.24
C PHE A 78 -0.18 16.63 -12.73
N VAL A 79 -0.37 17.02 -11.47
CA VAL A 79 0.42 18.07 -10.83
C VAL A 79 1.80 17.51 -10.50
N ARG A 80 2.85 18.00 -11.17
CA ARG A 80 4.24 17.51 -11.01
C ARG A 80 4.72 17.60 -9.57
N GLU A 81 4.29 18.62 -8.84
CA GLU A 81 4.65 18.87 -7.44
C GLU A 81 4.18 17.72 -6.53
N LYS A 82 3.08 17.03 -6.87
CA LYS A 82 2.62 15.83 -6.15
C LYS A 82 3.61 14.66 -6.28
N LEU A 83 4.44 14.63 -7.32
CA LEU A 83 5.48 13.61 -7.50
C LEU A 83 6.78 13.94 -6.75
N ALA A 84 7.06 15.23 -6.53
CA ALA A 84 8.38 15.68 -6.07
C ALA A 84 8.79 15.09 -4.71
N ALA A 85 7.81 14.74 -3.86
CA ALA A 85 8.07 14.14 -2.56
C ALA A 85 7.90 12.62 -2.53
N LEU A 86 7.53 11.98 -3.64
CA LEU A 86 7.31 10.55 -3.73
C LEU A 86 8.59 9.83 -4.18
N VAL A 87 8.86 8.69 -3.57
CA VAL A 87 9.95 7.78 -3.94
C VAL A 87 9.40 6.38 -4.14
N HIS A 88 10.04 5.63 -5.03
CA HIS A 88 9.82 4.19 -5.20
C HIS A 88 10.89 3.43 -4.43
N SER A 89 10.45 2.44 -3.67
CA SER A 89 11.28 1.52 -2.91
C SER A 89 10.86 0.07 -3.16
N THR A 90 11.80 -0.84 -2.99
CA THR A 90 11.55 -2.29 -2.97
C THR A 90 11.75 -2.86 -1.58
N VAL A 91 10.82 -3.69 -1.12
CA VAL A 91 10.92 -4.41 0.16
C VAL A 91 10.98 -5.91 -0.13
N ARG A 92 12.08 -6.54 0.25
CA ARG A 92 12.27 -7.99 0.07
C ARG A 92 11.86 -8.72 1.34
N MET A 93 11.02 -9.74 1.21
CA MET A 93 10.60 -10.56 2.34
C MET A 93 11.76 -11.43 2.83
N GLU A 94 12.19 -11.24 4.08
CA GLU A 94 13.26 -12.06 4.68
C GLU A 94 12.76 -13.43 5.17
N ARG A 95 11.46 -13.54 5.42
CA ARG A 95 10.74 -14.75 5.80
C ARG A 95 9.39 -14.78 5.11
N ALA A 96 8.81 -15.98 4.98
CA ALA A 96 7.45 -16.11 4.47
C ALA A 96 6.47 -15.41 5.44
N LEU A 97 5.48 -14.72 4.89
CA LEU A 97 4.47 -13.99 5.65
C LEU A 97 3.09 -14.56 5.31
N GLN A 98 2.37 -15.03 6.32
CA GLN A 98 0.94 -15.36 6.19
C GLN A 98 0.13 -14.07 6.24
N VAL A 99 -0.75 -13.89 5.27
CA VAL A 99 -1.63 -12.72 5.17
C VAL A 99 -3.07 -13.17 4.91
N ALA A 100 -4.03 -12.38 5.38
CA ALA A 100 -5.42 -12.55 5.02
C ALA A 100 -5.60 -12.27 3.52
N ASP A 101 -6.21 -13.20 2.80
CA ASP A 101 -6.61 -13.00 1.41
C ASP A 101 -7.97 -12.30 1.37
N LEU A 102 -7.94 -11.04 0.91
CA LEU A 102 -9.11 -10.20 0.70
C LEU A 102 -9.39 -9.95 -0.80
N SER A 103 -8.78 -10.74 -1.70
CA SER A 103 -8.93 -10.59 -3.14
C SER A 103 -10.24 -11.16 -3.70
N SER A 104 -10.93 -12.02 -2.94
CA SER A 104 -12.21 -12.58 -3.36
C SER A 104 -13.30 -11.52 -3.31
N VAL A 105 -13.89 -11.20 -4.45
CA VAL A 105 -15.19 -10.54 -4.52
C VAL A 105 -16.27 -11.60 -4.34
N ALA A 106 -17.09 -11.47 -3.30
CA ALA A 106 -18.34 -12.22 -3.24
C ALA A 106 -19.21 -11.74 -4.41
N TYR A 107 -19.58 -12.68 -5.29
CA TYR A 107 -20.53 -12.43 -6.38
C TYR A 107 -21.96 -12.37 -5.84
#